data_AF-A0A847MZ94-F1
#
_entry.id   AF-A0A847MZ94-F1
#
_cell.length_a   1.000
_cell.length_b   1.000
_cell.length_c   1.000
_cell.angle_alpha   90.00
_cell.angle_beta   90.00
_cell.angle_gamma   90.00
#
_symmetry.space_group_name_H-M   'P 1'
#
loop_
_entity.id
_entity.type
_entity.pdbx_description
1 polymer ?
#
loop_
_entity_poly.entity_id
_entity_poly.type
_entity_poly.pdbx_seq_one_letter_code
_entity_poly.pdbx_strand_id
1 'polypeptide(L)'
;SRSAVERAKAQRIAVNTVIQGTAADLVKLAMLRVEKLLTERGLGARLLLQIHDELVFEVPIAEVEQTKAVVKEAMEGAAKLSIPLKTSIEVGANWGEIH
;
A
#
# COMPACT_ATOMS: atom_id res chain seq x y z
N SER A 1 -36.88 -20.60 -2.80
CA SER A 1 -36.54 -20.23 -1.41
C SER A 1 -35.06 -19.87 -1.36
N ARG A 2 -34.65 -18.73 -0.78
CA ARG A 2 -33.23 -18.49 -0.49
C ARG A 2 -32.93 -19.03 0.90
N SER A 3 -32.00 -19.96 1.01
CA SER A 3 -31.63 -20.60 2.29
C SER A 3 -31.14 -19.55 3.30
N ALA A 4 -31.38 -19.76 4.60
CA ALA A 4 -30.83 -18.89 5.64
C ALA A 4 -29.29 -18.78 5.53
N VAL A 5 -28.63 -19.87 5.09
CA VAL A 5 -27.20 -19.93 4.84
C VAL A 5 -26.78 -18.99 3.70
N GLU A 6 -27.54 -18.93 2.61
CA GLU A 6 -27.25 -18.05 1.47
C GLU A 6 -27.38 -16.57 1.86
N ARG A 7 -28.41 -16.21 2.66
CA ARG A 7 -28.56 -14.84 3.17
C ARG A 7 -27.38 -14.44 4.06
N ALA A 8 -26.98 -15.30 5.00
CA ALA A 8 -25.86 -15.03 5.88
C ALA A 8 -24.52 -14.92 5.10
N LYS A 9 -24.35 -15.69 4.02
CA LYS A 9 -23.19 -15.56 3.13
C LYS A 9 -23.21 -14.22 2.38
N ALA A 10 -24.36 -13.84 1.80
CA ALA A 10 -24.50 -12.59 1.07
C ALA A 10 -24.24 -11.36 1.96
N GLN A 11 -24.71 -11.38 3.22
CA GLN A 11 -24.44 -10.32 4.19
C GLN A 11 -22.95 -10.18 4.51
N ARG A 12 -22.24 -11.30 4.72
CA ARG A 12 -20.79 -11.30 4.94
C ARG A 12 -20.02 -10.75 3.74
N ILE A 13 -20.40 -11.14 2.52
CA ILE A 13 -19.79 -10.63 1.30
C ILE A 13 -20.02 -9.11 1.21
N ALA A 14 -21.25 -8.63 1.39
CA ALA A 14 -21.57 -7.22 1.28
C ALA A 14 -20.74 -6.34 2.24
N VAL A 15 -20.52 -6.79 3.48
CA VAL A 15 -19.69 -6.08 4.45
C VAL A 15 -18.20 -6.14 4.07
N ASN A 16 -17.68 -7.34 3.77
CA ASN A 16 -16.26 -7.52 3.49
C ASN A 16 -15.83 -6.85 2.19
N THR A 17 -16.68 -6.84 1.16
CA THR A 17 -16.37 -6.22 -0.13
C THR A 17 -16.14 -4.71 0.02
N VAL A 18 -16.90 -4.02 0.89
CA VAL A 18 -16.68 -2.59 1.14
C VAL A 18 -15.30 -2.37 1.77
N ILE A 19 -14.96 -3.14 2.81
CA ILE A 19 -13.72 -2.97 3.56
C ILE A 19 -12.50 -3.32 2.68
N GLN A 20 -12.50 -4.51 2.08
CA GLN A 20 -11.38 -5.01 1.27
C GLN A 20 -11.25 -4.25 -0.05
N GLY A 21 -12.37 -3.87 -0.67
CA GLY A 21 -12.37 -3.07 -1.89
C GLY A 21 -11.73 -1.71 -1.65
N THR A 22 -12.14 -1.01 -0.59
CA THR A 22 -11.54 0.28 -0.23
C THR A 22 -10.05 0.16 0.11
N ALA A 23 -9.63 -0.90 0.82
CA ALA A 23 -8.20 -1.14 1.07
C ALA A 23 -7.40 -1.32 -0.23
N ALA A 24 -7.93 -2.10 -1.18
CA ALA A 24 -7.30 -2.29 -2.48
C ALA A 24 -7.20 -0.99 -3.29
N ASP A 25 -8.22 -0.13 -3.21
CA ASP A 25 -8.20 1.17 -3.89
C ASP A 25 -7.20 2.14 -3.25
N LEU A 26 -7.06 2.13 -1.92
CA LEU A 26 -6.06 2.92 -1.20
C LEU A 26 -4.62 2.54 -1.60
N VAL A 27 -4.32 1.24 -1.69
CA VAL A 27 -2.99 0.77 -2.13
C VAL A 27 -2.69 1.23 -3.55
N LYS A 28 -3.65 1.15 -4.48
CA LYS A 28 -3.46 1.65 -5.85
C LYS A 28 -3.22 3.16 -5.90
N LEU A 29 -3.96 3.93 -5.10
CA LEU A 29 -3.74 5.37 -4.98
C LEU A 29 -2.35 5.68 -4.42
N ALA A 30 -1.91 4.92 -3.40
CA ALA A 30 -0.57 5.03 -2.84
C ALA A 30 0.49 4.74 -3.91
N MET A 31 0.34 3.65 -4.69
CA MET A 31 1.26 3.31 -5.77
C MET A 31 1.41 4.44 -6.81
N LEU A 32 0.29 5.00 -7.29
CA LEU A 32 0.31 6.13 -8.22
C LEU A 32 0.98 7.37 -7.62
N ARG A 33 0.76 7.62 -6.34
CA ARG A 33 1.34 8.77 -5.63
C ARG A 33 2.85 8.59 -5.39
N VAL A 34 3.29 7.38 -5.03
CA VAL A 34 4.70 7.04 -4.90
C VAL A 34 5.42 7.30 -6.23
N GLU A 35 4.91 6.73 -7.32
CA GLU A 35 5.51 6.87 -8.65
C GLU A 35 5.66 8.34 -9.06
N LYS A 36 4.61 9.13 -8.84
CA LYS A 36 4.63 10.56 -9.09
C LYS A 36 5.72 11.28 -8.28
N LEU A 37 5.79 11.04 -6.97
CA LEU A 37 6.75 11.73 -6.10
C LEU A 37 8.20 11.28 -6.35
N LEU A 38 8.43 10.00 -6.67
CA LEU A 38 9.76 9.52 -7.06
C LEU A 38 10.24 10.23 -8.33
N THR A 39 9.35 10.35 -9.32
CA THR A 39 9.63 11.09 -10.57
C THR A 39 9.92 12.56 -10.31
N GLU A 40 9.07 13.24 -9.53
CA GLU A 40 9.24 14.67 -9.19
C GLU A 40 10.54 14.96 -8.44
N ARG A 41 11.02 14.01 -7.62
CA ARG A 41 12.28 14.14 -6.86
C ARG A 41 13.49 13.53 -7.56
N GLY A 42 13.32 12.94 -8.74
CA GLY A 42 14.40 12.33 -9.51
C GLY A 42 15.04 11.13 -8.82
N LEU A 43 14.27 10.36 -8.04
CA LEU A 43 14.76 9.18 -7.33
C LEU A 43 14.64 7.92 -8.21
N GLY A 44 15.66 7.07 -8.19
CA GLY A 44 15.77 5.85 -8.98
C GLY A 44 15.15 4.60 -8.35
N ALA A 45 14.37 4.75 -7.28
CA ALA A 45 13.68 3.62 -6.64
C ALA A 45 12.63 3.00 -7.57
N ARG A 46 12.53 1.67 -7.58
CA ARG A 46 11.61 0.92 -8.43
C ARG A 46 10.73 -0.02 -7.61
N LEU A 47 9.42 0.09 -7.79
CA LEU A 47 8.46 -0.84 -7.20
C LEU A 47 8.62 -2.23 -7.88
N LEU A 48 8.95 -3.24 -7.08
CA LEU A 48 9.12 -4.62 -7.54
C LEU A 48 7.85 -5.44 -7.36
N LEU A 49 7.25 -5.37 -6.16
CA LEU A 49 6.13 -6.21 -5.77
C LEU A 49 5.12 -5.42 -4.93
N GLN A 50 3.87 -5.83 -5.04
CA GLN A 50 2.78 -5.42 -4.17
C GLN A 50 2.21 -6.71 -3.55
N ILE A 51 2.23 -6.81 -2.23
CA ILE A 51 1.78 -8.01 -1.50
C ILE A 51 0.89 -7.56 -0.35
N HIS A 52 -0.38 -7.98 -0.33
CA HIS A 52 -1.36 -7.50 0.64
C HIS A 52 -1.51 -5.97 0.64
N ASP A 53 -0.95 -5.28 1.63
CA ASP A 53 -0.88 -3.83 1.80
C ASP A 53 0.57 -3.30 1.77
N GLU A 54 1.53 -4.16 1.44
CA GLU A 54 2.95 -3.88 1.36
C GLU A 54 3.39 -3.55 -0.07
N LEU A 55 4.36 -2.64 -0.16
CA LEU A 55 5.03 -2.23 -1.39
C LEU A 55 6.54 -2.48 -1.24
N VAL A 56 7.09 -3.36 -2.07
CA VAL A 56 8.50 -3.75 -2.01
C VAL A 56 9.27 -3.04 -3.12
N PHE A 57 10.34 -2.34 -2.75
CA PHE A 57 11.12 -1.54 -3.68
C PHE A 57 12.56 -2.03 -3.77
N GLU A 58 13.16 -1.88 -4.95
CA GLU A 58 14.60 -1.84 -5.13
C GLU A 58 15.03 -0.37 -5.13
N VAL A 59 16.06 -0.03 -4.35
CA VAL A 59 16.44 1.37 -4.12
C VAL A 59 17.97 1.53 -4.20
N PRO A 60 18.50 2.52 -4.94
CA PRO A 60 19.91 2.86 -4.86
C PRO A 60 20.34 3.18 -3.42
N ILE A 61 21.44 2.60 -2.95
CA ILE A 61 21.89 2.74 -1.54
C ILE A 61 22.00 4.21 -1.12
N ALA A 62 22.47 5.08 -2.03
CA ALA A 62 22.62 6.50 -1.77
C ALA A 62 21.29 7.26 -1.58
N GLU A 63 20.16 6.68 -2.01
CA GLU A 63 18.84 7.32 -2.03
C GLU A 63 17.90 6.80 -0.94
N VAL A 64 18.29 5.75 -0.20
CA VAL A 64 17.44 5.03 0.76
C VAL A 64 16.64 5.96 1.68
N GLU A 65 17.28 6.92 2.35
CA GLU A 65 16.58 7.81 3.29
C GLU A 65 15.61 8.77 2.60
N GLN A 66 15.95 9.24 1.40
CA GLN A 66 15.05 10.11 0.61
C GLN A 66 13.85 9.32 0.10
N THR A 67 14.08 8.11 -0.43
CA THR A 67 13.03 7.20 -0.87
C THR A 67 12.11 6.81 0.28
N LYS A 68 12.64 6.50 1.47
CA LYS A 68 11.82 6.20 2.67
C LYS A 68 10.85 7.34 2.99
N ALA A 69 11.34 8.58 3.00
CA ALA A 69 10.51 9.75 3.27
C ALA A 69 9.40 9.91 2.23
N VAL A 70 9.73 9.76 0.95
CA VAL A 70 8.78 9.86 -0.17
C VAL A 70 7.72 8.77 -0.12
N VAL A 71 8.13 7.52 0.08
CA VAL A 71 7.20 6.37 0.14
C VAL A 71 6.26 6.54 1.33
N LYS A 72 6.77 6.92 2.51
CA LYS A 72 5.94 7.18 3.70
C LYS A 72 4.93 8.29 3.45
N GLU A 73 5.37 9.41 2.87
CA GLU A 73 4.50 10.54 2.53
C GLU A 73 3.39 10.12 1.54
N ALA A 74 3.74 9.34 0.52
CA ALA A 74 2.78 8.88 -0.48
C ALA A 74 1.76 7.89 0.10
N MET A 75 2.21 6.92 0.88
CA MET A 75 1.34 5.88 1.45
C MET A 75 0.42 6.45 2.54
N GLU A 76 0.94 7.25 3.46
CA GLU A 76 0.13 7.88 4.51
C GLU A 76 -0.77 8.99 3.95
N GLY A 77 -0.38 9.61 2.83
CA GLY A 77 -1.12 10.64 2.11
C GLY A 77 -2.02 10.16 0.98
N ALA A 78 -2.26 8.84 0.84
CA ALA A 78 -3.00 8.26 -0.29
C ALA A 78 -4.46 8.74 -0.37
N ALA A 79 -5.08 9.02 0.77
CA ALA A 79 -6.43 9.58 0.86
C ALA A 79 -6.61 10.44 2.10
N LYS A 80 -7.57 11.38 2.06
CA LYS A 80 -7.99 12.16 3.23
C LYS A 80 -9.02 11.37 4.01
N LEU A 81 -8.62 10.81 5.14
CA LEU A 81 -9.47 10.03 6.04
C LEU A 81 -9.64 10.75 7.38
N SER A 82 -10.71 10.43 8.11
CA SER A 82 -10.91 10.92 9.48
C SER A 82 -9.88 10.37 10.47
N ILE A 83 -9.34 9.19 10.18
CA ILE A 83 -8.27 8.54 10.92
C ILE A 83 -7.03 8.48 10.01
N PRO A 84 -5.86 8.95 10.45
CA PRO A 84 -4.66 8.96 9.62
C PRO A 84 -4.15 7.54 9.36
N LEU A 85 -3.73 7.28 8.12
CA LEU A 85 -2.99 6.07 7.75
C LEU A 85 -1.57 6.14 8.34
N LYS A 86 -1.01 4.98 8.66
CA LYS A 86 0.37 4.85 9.13
C LYS A 86 1.09 3.79 8.32
N THR A 87 2.34 4.07 7.97
CA THR A 87 3.21 3.17 7.20
C THR A 87 4.50 2.93 7.97
N SER A 88 4.85 1.66 8.15
CA SER A 88 6.16 1.22 8.63
C SER A 88 7.07 0.94 7.43
N ILE A 89 8.37 1.18 7.58
CA ILE A 89 9.34 0.92 6.51
C ILE A 89 10.55 0.24 7.11
N GLU A 90 10.97 -0.84 6.47
CA GLU A 90 12.17 -1.60 6.78
C GLU A 90 13.09 -1.63 5.55
N VAL A 91 14.39 -1.80 5.77
CA VAL A 91 15.40 -1.83 4.71
C VAL A 91 16.38 -2.95 5.01
N GLY A 92 16.67 -3.78 4.02
CA GLY A 92 17.61 -4.89 4.10
C GLY A 92 18.31 -5.10 2.77
N ALA A 93 19.38 -5.90 2.77
CA ALA A 93 20.14 -6.21 1.55
C ALA A 93 19.39 -7.21 0.65
N ASN A 94 18.46 -7.97 1.23
CA ASN A 94 17.55 -8.87 0.51
C ASN A 94 16.23 -8.97 1.27
N TRP A 95 15.20 -9.49 0.59
CA TRP A 95 13.86 -9.57 1.16
C TRP A 95 13.77 -10.46 2.42
N GLY A 96 14.64 -11.46 2.59
CA GLY A 96 14.65 -12.29 3.80
C GLY A 96 15.17 -11.59 5.06
N GLU A 97 15.80 -10.43 4.93
CA GLU A 97 16.27 -9.59 6.05
C GLU A 97 15.24 -8.56 6.51
N ILE A 98 14.14 -8.43 5.77
CA ILE A 98 13.06 -7.46 5.99
C ILE A 98 11.73 -8.20 6.16
N HIS A 99 11.51 -8.72 7.37
CA HIS A 99 10.23 -9.17 7.93
C HIS A 99 10.42 -9.66 9.37
#